data_AF-A0A6L3EJU4-F1
#
_entry.id   AF-A0A6L3EJU4-F1
#
_cell.length_a   1.000
_cell.length_b   1.000
_cell.length_c   1.000
_cell.angle_alpha   90.00
_cell.angle_beta   90.00
_cell.angle_gamma   90.00
#
_symmetry.space_group_name_H-M   'P 1'
#
loop_
_entity.id
_entity.type
_entity.pdbx_description
1 polymer ?
#
loop_
_entity_poly.entity_id
_entity_poly.type
_entity_poly.pdbx_seq_one_letter_code
_entity_poly.pdbx_strand_id
1 'polypeptide(L)'
;MGDERLDQVDDTTRSILDHWTEFAPDDRLAHLLRDASRGVTRALQLRLSEHGISFGHWAFLRVLWTLDGISQRELAVQAGLMESTTHTALNRMEELGHIERRHKPGNRRKLHVYLTPRGRALEKTLVPLAEEVNRIAVAGLSARQLESVRKAMLTIITNLALDEAEASKRGQRIVSTRDIGRRNARAAAKKKAATHKKDATKG
;
A
#
# COMPACT_ATOMS: atom_id res chain seq x y z
N MET A 1 -7.95 -16.52 27.94
CA MET A 1 -8.06 -17.88 27.38
C MET A 1 -7.19 -17.87 26.13
N GLY A 2 -6.01 -18.48 26.22
CA GLY A 2 -4.98 -18.38 25.17
C GLY A 2 -5.44 -19.08 23.89
N ASP A 3 -5.02 -18.53 22.75
CA ASP A 3 -5.28 -19.13 21.44
C ASP A 3 -4.36 -20.34 21.25
N GLU A 4 -4.89 -21.56 21.34
CA GLU A 4 -4.14 -22.84 21.19
C GLU A 4 -3.34 -22.93 19.87
N ARG A 5 -3.62 -22.06 18.87
CA ARG A 5 -2.85 -21.96 17.62
C ARG A 5 -1.44 -21.37 17.84
N LEU A 6 -1.21 -20.65 18.94
CA LEU A 6 0.09 -20.06 19.30
C LEU A 6 1.11 -21.12 19.76
N ASP A 7 0.63 -22.30 20.15
CA ASP A 7 1.47 -23.38 20.65
C ASP A 7 2.19 -24.15 19.52
N GLN A 8 1.74 -24.01 18.26
CA GLN A 8 2.21 -24.77 17.10
C GLN A 8 3.01 -23.95 16.07
N VAL A 9 3.24 -22.65 16.31
CA VAL A 9 3.99 -21.77 15.40
C VAL A 9 5.49 -21.79 15.67
N ASP A 10 6.30 -21.67 14.60
CA ASP A 10 7.77 -21.62 14.72
C ASP A 10 8.26 -20.43 15.57
N ASP A 11 9.49 -20.53 16.09
CA ASP A 11 10.07 -19.53 17.00
C ASP A 11 10.13 -18.12 16.41
N THR A 12 10.24 -17.99 15.07
CA THR A 12 10.24 -16.69 14.40
C THR A 12 8.85 -16.06 14.41
N THR A 13 7.82 -16.87 14.17
CA THR A 13 6.42 -16.47 14.19
C THR A 13 5.97 -16.15 15.61
N ARG A 14 6.38 -16.96 16.60
CA ARG A 14 6.15 -16.72 18.02
C ARG A 14 6.79 -15.40 18.48
N SER A 15 8.05 -15.14 18.11
CA SER A 15 8.74 -13.88 18.44
C SER A 15 8.05 -12.61 17.88
N ILE A 16 7.40 -12.70 16.72
CA ILE A 16 6.60 -11.58 16.16
C ILE A 16 5.33 -11.33 16.99
N LEU A 17 4.73 -12.40 17.52
CA LEU A 17 3.49 -12.33 18.30
C LEU A 17 3.76 -11.83 19.73
N ASP A 18 4.84 -12.32 20.35
CA ASP A 18 5.26 -11.92 21.70
C ASP A 18 5.69 -10.45 21.79
N HIS A 19 6.10 -9.85 20.67
CA HIS A 19 6.48 -8.43 20.60
C HIS A 19 5.38 -7.50 21.15
N TRP A 20 4.13 -7.79 20.83
CA TRP A 20 2.99 -6.93 21.16
C TRP A 20 2.41 -7.19 22.56
N THR A 21 2.69 -8.36 23.14
CA THR A 21 2.19 -8.77 24.45
C THR A 21 3.22 -8.62 25.57
N GLU A 22 4.52 -8.76 25.29
CA GLU A 22 5.59 -8.69 26.30
C GLU A 22 6.52 -7.47 26.17
N PHE A 23 6.87 -7.04 24.95
CA PHE A 23 7.93 -6.04 24.76
C PHE A 23 7.44 -4.60 24.61
N ALA A 24 6.21 -4.38 24.12
CA ALA A 24 5.64 -3.04 23.96
C ALA A 24 4.10 -3.03 24.13
N PRO A 25 3.57 -3.27 25.34
CA PRO A 25 2.12 -3.37 25.58
C PRO A 25 1.35 -2.06 25.34
N ASP A 26 2.01 -0.90 25.44
CA ASP A 26 1.44 0.43 25.17
C ASP A 26 1.85 0.98 23.80
N ASP A 27 2.24 0.12 22.87
CA ASP A 27 2.75 0.60 21.60
C ASP A 27 1.66 1.35 20.80
N ARG A 28 2.12 2.29 19.98
CA ARG A 28 1.23 3.19 19.24
C ARG A 28 0.39 2.37 18.28
N LEU A 29 -0.89 2.74 18.18
CA LEU A 29 -1.83 2.18 17.20
C LEU A 29 -1.25 2.12 15.77
N ALA A 30 -0.41 3.09 15.40
CA ALA A 30 0.29 3.12 14.12
C ALA A 30 1.13 1.86 13.84
N HIS A 31 1.78 1.29 14.85
CA HIS A 31 2.60 0.09 14.67
C HIS A 31 1.74 -1.17 14.59
N LEU A 32 0.70 -1.29 15.43
CA LEU A 32 -0.30 -2.36 15.33
C LEU A 32 -0.98 -2.39 13.95
N LEU A 33 -1.36 -1.22 13.42
CA LEU A 33 -1.93 -1.12 12.07
C LEU A 33 -0.96 -1.57 10.98
N ARG A 34 0.30 -1.18 11.10
CA ARG A 34 1.35 -1.57 10.15
C ARG A 34 1.56 -3.07 10.16
N ASP A 35 1.58 -3.69 11.33
CA ASP A 35 1.83 -5.12 11.47
C ASP A 35 0.64 -5.99 11.07
N ALA A 36 -0.58 -5.59 11.43
CA ALA A 36 -1.79 -6.23 10.93
C ALA A 36 -1.86 -6.16 9.38
N SER A 37 -1.57 -4.98 8.81
CA SER A 37 -1.53 -4.78 7.35
C SER A 37 -0.45 -5.66 6.68
N ARG A 38 0.73 -5.77 7.29
CA ARG A 38 1.83 -6.63 6.83
C ARG A 38 1.44 -8.11 6.87
N GLY A 39 0.79 -8.56 7.95
CA GLY A 39 0.29 -9.93 8.10
C GLY A 39 -0.72 -10.29 7.01
N VAL A 40 -1.74 -9.45 6.81
CA VAL A 40 -2.75 -9.63 5.75
C VAL A 40 -2.09 -9.67 4.36
N THR A 41 -1.18 -8.72 4.08
CA THR A 41 -0.48 -8.65 2.80
C THR A 41 0.34 -9.92 2.53
N ARG A 42 1.09 -10.41 3.53
CA ARG A 42 1.91 -11.63 3.40
C ARG A 42 1.04 -12.87 3.20
N ALA A 43 -0.04 -13.01 3.98
CA ALA A 43 -0.96 -14.14 3.87
C ALA A 43 -1.60 -14.22 2.47
N LEU A 44 -1.94 -13.07 1.89
CA LEU A 44 -2.46 -13.01 0.53
C LEU A 44 -1.37 -13.25 -0.52
N GLN A 45 -0.17 -12.66 -0.35
CA GLN A 45 0.96 -12.88 -1.26
C GLN A 45 1.31 -14.35 -1.43
N LEU A 46 1.34 -15.12 -0.35
CA LEU A 46 1.59 -16.57 -0.39
C LEU A 46 0.61 -17.27 -1.34
N ARG A 47 -0.70 -17.02 -1.16
CA ARG A 47 -1.77 -17.62 -1.98
C ARG A 47 -1.74 -17.13 -3.42
N LEU A 48 -1.53 -15.83 -3.66
CA LEU A 48 -1.46 -15.28 -5.01
C LEU A 48 -0.27 -15.82 -5.82
N SER A 49 0.84 -16.12 -5.15
CA SER A 49 2.07 -16.59 -5.80
C SER A 49 1.90 -17.96 -6.46
N GLU A 50 1.01 -18.82 -5.93
CA GLU A 50 0.64 -20.11 -6.52
C GLU A 50 -0.04 -19.95 -7.89
N HIS A 51 -0.62 -18.78 -8.15
CA HIS A 51 -1.25 -18.42 -9.43
C HIS A 51 -0.38 -17.50 -10.30
N GLY A 52 0.89 -17.28 -9.92
CA GLY A 52 1.80 -16.38 -10.65
C GLY A 52 1.41 -14.90 -10.54
N ILE A 53 0.62 -14.52 -9.55
CA ILE A 53 0.13 -13.16 -9.36
C ILE A 53 0.92 -12.47 -8.24
N SER A 54 1.51 -11.32 -8.56
CA SER A 54 2.12 -10.46 -7.54
C SER A 54 1.05 -9.66 -6.80
N PHE A 55 1.33 -9.23 -5.57
CA PHE A 55 0.42 -8.36 -4.83
C PHE A 55 0.13 -7.04 -5.56
N GLY A 56 1.11 -6.50 -6.28
CA GLY A 56 0.92 -5.33 -7.13
C GLY A 56 -0.08 -5.58 -8.26
N HIS A 57 0.02 -6.73 -8.93
CA HIS A 57 -0.96 -7.11 -9.95
C HIS A 57 -2.36 -7.30 -9.36
N TRP A 58 -2.46 -7.97 -8.21
CA TRP A 58 -3.71 -8.10 -7.47
C TRP A 58 -4.34 -6.74 -7.13
N ALA A 59 -3.54 -5.79 -6.64
CA ALA A 59 -4.03 -4.46 -6.28
C ALA A 59 -4.69 -3.74 -7.47
N PHE A 60 -4.15 -3.91 -8.68
CA PHE A 60 -4.74 -3.37 -9.91
C PHE A 60 -5.94 -4.17 -10.39
N LEU A 61 -5.86 -5.50 -10.42
CA LEU A 61 -6.96 -6.37 -10.83
C LEU A 61 -8.22 -6.13 -9.98
N ARG A 62 -8.07 -6.03 -8.67
CA ARG A 62 -9.16 -5.73 -7.72
C ARG A 62 -9.88 -4.42 -8.05
N VAL A 63 -9.15 -3.38 -8.46
CA VAL A 63 -9.76 -2.12 -8.89
C VAL A 63 -10.48 -2.31 -10.23
N LEU A 64 -9.84 -2.97 -11.19
CA LEU A 64 -10.34 -3.12 -12.55
C LEU A 64 -11.57 -4.04 -12.65
N TRP A 65 -11.74 -5.03 -11.77
CA TRP A 65 -12.96 -5.84 -11.72
C TRP A 65 -14.19 -5.01 -11.35
N THR A 66 -14.01 -3.99 -10.50
CA THR A 66 -15.08 -3.07 -10.11
C THR A 66 -15.22 -1.88 -11.06
N LEU A 67 -14.09 -1.34 -11.55
CA LEU A 67 -14.04 -0.12 -12.32
C LEU A 67 -13.06 -0.26 -13.50
N ASP A 68 -13.59 -0.77 -14.61
CA ASP A 68 -12.84 -1.05 -15.82
C ASP A 68 -12.71 0.20 -16.72
N GLY A 69 -11.69 0.24 -17.58
CA GLY A 69 -11.53 1.31 -18.56
C GLY A 69 -11.15 2.69 -17.98
N ILE A 70 -10.38 2.72 -16.90
CA ILE A 70 -9.89 3.94 -16.24
C ILE A 70 -8.47 4.31 -16.66
N SER A 71 -8.09 5.57 -16.47
CA SER A 71 -6.72 6.00 -16.78
C SER A 71 -5.72 5.38 -15.81
N GLN A 72 -4.46 5.23 -16.25
CA GLN A 72 -3.39 4.71 -15.41
C GLN A 72 -3.22 5.51 -14.10
N ARG A 73 -3.42 6.84 -14.15
CA ARG A 73 -3.32 7.70 -12.97
C ARG A 73 -4.44 7.42 -11.97
N GLU A 74 -5.67 7.29 -12.44
CA GLU A 74 -6.82 6.94 -11.59
C GLU A 74 -6.62 5.54 -10.99
N LEU A 75 -6.16 4.60 -11.80
CA LEU A 75 -5.87 3.24 -11.35
C LEU A 75 -4.79 3.21 -10.25
N ALA A 76 -3.71 3.98 -10.39
CA ALA A 76 -2.68 4.12 -9.36
C ALA A 76 -3.25 4.64 -8.03
N VAL A 77 -4.07 5.70 -8.10
CA VAL A 77 -4.72 6.31 -6.93
C VAL A 77 -5.66 5.31 -6.25
N GLN A 78 -6.53 4.63 -7.00
CA GLN A 78 -7.48 3.65 -6.47
C GLN A 78 -6.79 2.40 -5.91
N ALA A 79 -5.64 2.01 -6.49
CA ALA A 79 -4.84 0.91 -5.99
C ALA A 79 -3.96 1.27 -4.79
N GLY A 80 -3.81 2.58 -4.47
CA GLY A 80 -2.93 3.06 -3.40
C GLY A 80 -1.44 2.88 -3.72
N LEU A 81 -1.06 2.90 -5.00
CA LEU A 81 0.31 2.65 -5.47
C LEU A 81 0.93 3.89 -6.11
N MET A 82 2.25 4.06 -5.94
CA MET A 82 2.99 5.15 -6.59
C MET A 82 3.04 5.00 -8.12
N GLU A 83 3.13 6.11 -8.85
CA GLU A 83 3.15 6.13 -10.33
C GLU A 83 4.31 5.30 -10.92
N SER A 84 5.50 5.33 -10.31
CA SER A 84 6.68 4.57 -10.77
C SER A 84 6.46 3.06 -10.71
N THR A 85 5.89 2.56 -9.60
CA THR A 85 5.55 1.14 -9.41
C THR A 85 4.42 0.72 -10.34
N THR A 86 3.49 1.63 -10.61
CA THR A 86 2.34 1.39 -11.49
C THR A 86 2.78 1.11 -12.92
N HIS A 87 3.71 1.88 -13.48
CA HIS A 87 4.11 1.69 -14.88
C HIS A 87 4.72 0.32 -15.14
N THR A 88 5.70 -0.10 -14.33
CA THR A 88 6.34 -1.41 -14.45
C THR A 88 5.35 -2.56 -14.28
N ALA A 89 4.45 -2.46 -13.30
CA ALA A 89 3.44 -3.48 -13.06
C ALA A 89 2.44 -3.60 -14.23
N LEU A 90 1.95 -2.48 -14.77
CA LEU A 90 1.02 -2.51 -15.90
C LEU A 90 1.64 -3.07 -17.17
N ASN A 91 2.91 -2.75 -17.45
CA ASN A 91 3.63 -3.37 -18.58
C ASN A 91 3.64 -4.89 -18.43
N ARG A 92 3.98 -5.39 -17.23
CA ARG A 92 4.01 -6.83 -16.99
C ARG A 92 2.63 -7.48 -17.06
N MET A 93 1.59 -6.82 -16.56
CA MET A 93 0.22 -7.32 -16.65
C MET A 93 -0.29 -7.39 -18.10
N GLU A 94 0.12 -6.46 -18.95
CA GLU A 94 -0.21 -6.48 -20.38
C GLU A 94 0.53 -7.61 -21.11
N GLU A 95 1.83 -7.82 -20.83
CA GLU A 95 2.61 -8.96 -21.35
C GLU A 95 2.00 -10.31 -20.95
N LEU A 96 1.48 -10.43 -19.73
CA LEU A 96 0.79 -11.63 -19.25
C LEU A 96 -0.64 -11.77 -19.83
N GLY A 97 -1.08 -10.79 -20.61
CA GLY A 97 -2.40 -10.77 -21.24
C GLY A 97 -3.54 -10.60 -20.24
N HIS A 98 -3.30 -10.00 -19.07
CA HIS A 98 -4.35 -9.71 -18.08
C HIS A 98 -5.09 -8.41 -18.37
N ILE A 99 -4.39 -7.44 -18.96
CA ILE A 99 -4.95 -6.15 -19.34
C ILE A 99 -4.57 -5.80 -20.77
N GLU A 100 -5.27 -4.82 -21.32
CA GLU A 100 -4.90 -4.09 -22.52
C GLU A 100 -4.97 -2.58 -22.26
N ARG A 101 -4.09 -1.81 -22.89
CA ARG A 101 -4.12 -0.34 -22.83
C ARG A 101 -4.52 0.23 -24.18
N ARG A 102 -5.60 1.01 -24.18
CA ARG A 102 -6.09 1.67 -25.42
C ARG A 102 -6.61 3.07 -25.16
N HIS A 103 -6.63 3.89 -26.20
CA HIS A 103 -7.27 5.20 -26.16
C HIS A 103 -8.79 5.06 -26.15
N LYS A 104 -9.47 5.95 -25.42
CA LYS A 104 -10.93 6.05 -25.51
C LYS A 104 -11.31 6.78 -26.81
N PRO A 105 -12.43 6.40 -27.45
CA PRO A 105 -13.05 7.24 -28.48
C PRO A 105 -13.25 8.65 -27.94
N GLY A 106 -12.83 9.67 -28.69
CA GLY A 106 -12.93 11.08 -28.28
C GLY A 106 -11.85 11.58 -27.30
N ASN A 107 -11.00 10.71 -26.74
CA ASN A 107 -9.88 11.14 -25.89
C ASN A 107 -8.59 10.37 -26.20
N ARG A 108 -7.88 10.84 -27.23
CA ARG A 108 -6.57 10.30 -27.66
C ARG A 108 -5.40 10.76 -26.78
N ARG A 109 -5.63 11.63 -25.80
CA ARG A 109 -4.57 12.16 -24.92
C ARG A 109 -4.16 11.20 -23.81
N LYS A 110 -5.06 10.29 -23.40
CA LYS A 110 -4.82 9.36 -22.28
C LYS A 110 -5.06 7.92 -22.69
N LEU A 111 -4.14 7.05 -22.29
CA LEU A 111 -4.36 5.60 -22.32
C LEU A 111 -5.24 5.20 -21.13
N HIS A 112 -6.17 4.30 -21.39
CA HIS A 112 -7.03 3.69 -20.40
C HIS A 112 -6.74 2.20 -20.35
N VAL A 113 -6.78 1.65 -19.14
CA VAL A 113 -6.50 0.26 -18.85
C VAL A 113 -7.81 -0.51 -18.84
N TYR A 114 -7.86 -1.61 -19.57
CA TYR A 114 -9.01 -2.50 -19.64
C TYR A 114 -8.62 -3.93 -19.27
N LEU A 115 -9.52 -4.69 -18.66
CA LEU A 115 -9.35 -6.13 -18.50
C LEU A 115 -9.51 -6.86 -19.83
N THR A 116 -8.62 -7.82 -20.08
CA THR A 116 -8.86 -8.85 -21.10
C THR A 116 -9.82 -9.92 -20.55
N PRO A 117 -10.34 -10.83 -21.41
CA PRO A 117 -11.07 -12.00 -20.92
C PRO A 117 -10.28 -12.83 -19.90
N ARG A 118 -8.96 -12.97 -20.09
CA ARG A 118 -8.07 -13.66 -19.15
C ARG A 118 -7.96 -12.94 -17.82
N GLY A 119 -7.81 -11.61 -17.82
CA GLY A 119 -7.78 -10.82 -16.58
C GLY A 119 -9.11 -10.85 -15.83
N ARG A 120 -10.24 -10.88 -16.54
CA ARG A 120 -11.56 -11.01 -15.93
C ARG A 120 -11.78 -12.40 -15.33
N ALA A 121 -11.31 -13.46 -15.99
CA ALA A 121 -11.43 -14.82 -15.49
C ALA A 121 -10.71 -15.05 -14.15
N LEU A 122 -9.60 -14.33 -13.90
CA LEU A 122 -8.85 -14.41 -12.64
C LEU A 122 -9.69 -14.04 -11.40
N GLU A 123 -10.74 -13.22 -11.55
CA GLU A 123 -11.58 -12.80 -10.42
C GLU A 123 -12.14 -14.00 -9.65
N LYS A 124 -12.64 -15.00 -10.38
CA LYS A 124 -13.26 -16.21 -9.82
C LYS A 124 -12.27 -17.07 -9.02
N THR A 125 -10.98 -16.93 -9.29
CA THR A 125 -9.92 -17.68 -8.59
C THR A 125 -9.35 -16.88 -7.44
N LEU A 126 -9.06 -15.59 -7.66
CA LEU A 126 -8.27 -14.80 -6.72
C LEU A 126 -9.10 -14.14 -5.61
N VAL A 127 -10.36 -13.76 -5.89
CA VAL A 127 -11.24 -13.15 -4.88
C VAL A 127 -11.50 -14.11 -3.69
N PRO A 128 -11.82 -15.41 -3.91
CA PRO A 128 -11.97 -16.35 -2.80
C PRO A 128 -10.74 -16.47 -1.89
N LEU A 129 -9.53 -16.32 -2.44
CA LEU A 129 -8.29 -16.34 -1.65
C LEU A 129 -8.20 -15.13 -0.72
N ALA A 130 -8.59 -13.95 -1.21
CA ALA A 130 -8.63 -12.73 -0.40
C ALA A 130 -9.73 -12.79 0.66
N GLU A 131 -10.90 -13.34 0.33
CA GLU A 131 -11.97 -13.58 1.29
C GLU A 131 -11.53 -14.54 2.40
N GLU A 132 -10.79 -15.60 2.06
CA GLU A 132 -10.23 -16.53 3.04
C GLU A 132 -9.23 -15.85 3.97
N VAL A 133 -8.31 -15.04 3.43
CA VAL A 133 -7.39 -14.25 4.27
C VAL A 133 -8.16 -13.31 5.20
N ASN A 134 -9.22 -12.67 4.70
CA ASN A 134 -10.06 -11.81 5.53
C ASN A 134 -10.76 -12.61 6.65
N ARG A 135 -11.29 -13.79 6.36
CA ARG A 135 -11.89 -14.69 7.37
C ARG A 135 -10.88 -15.06 8.46
N ILE A 136 -9.67 -15.42 8.08
CA ILE A 136 -8.58 -15.75 9.03
C ILE A 136 -8.24 -14.53 9.89
N ALA A 137 -8.09 -13.36 9.28
CA ALA A 137 -7.66 -12.14 9.96
C ALA A 137 -8.65 -11.66 11.05
N VAL A 138 -9.94 -11.97 10.89
CA VAL A 138 -10.98 -11.57 11.84
C VAL A 138 -11.48 -12.72 12.72
N ALA A 139 -10.90 -13.91 12.58
CA ALA A 139 -11.29 -15.08 13.38
C ALA A 139 -11.14 -14.79 14.88
N GLY A 140 -12.19 -15.07 15.65
CA GLY A 140 -12.25 -14.77 17.08
C GLY A 140 -12.84 -13.40 17.44
N LEU A 141 -13.12 -12.53 16.45
CA LEU A 141 -13.83 -11.28 16.66
C LEU A 141 -15.35 -11.47 16.52
N SER A 142 -16.12 -10.95 17.47
CA SER A 142 -17.57 -10.82 17.34
C SER A 142 -17.95 -9.78 16.27
N ALA A 143 -19.17 -9.87 15.75
CA ALA A 143 -19.69 -8.89 14.78
C ALA A 143 -19.63 -7.45 15.31
N ARG A 144 -19.87 -7.24 16.61
CA ARG A 144 -19.78 -5.91 17.26
C ARG A 144 -18.34 -5.39 17.31
N GLN A 145 -17.37 -6.25 17.61
CA GLN A 145 -15.96 -5.88 17.60
C GLN A 145 -15.51 -5.54 16.18
N LEU A 146 -15.87 -6.36 15.19
CA LEU A 146 -15.55 -6.11 13.79
C LEU A 146 -16.12 -4.77 13.30
N GLU A 147 -17.38 -4.46 13.63
CA GLU A 147 -17.98 -3.17 13.28
C GLU A 147 -17.28 -1.99 13.98
N SER A 148 -16.88 -2.16 15.24
CA SER A 148 -16.13 -1.14 15.98
C SER A 148 -14.76 -0.88 15.36
N VAL A 149 -14.04 -1.94 14.97
CA VAL A 149 -12.76 -1.84 14.25
C VAL A 149 -12.96 -1.13 12.91
N ARG A 150 -13.98 -1.54 12.13
CA ARG A 150 -14.30 -0.91 10.85
C ARG A 150 -14.55 0.59 10.99
N LYS A 151 -15.37 0.98 11.98
CA LYS A 151 -15.67 2.39 12.26
C LYS A 151 -14.42 3.16 12.66
N ALA A 152 -13.59 2.61 13.55
CA ALA A 152 -12.34 3.24 13.98
C ALA A 152 -11.37 3.44 12.81
N MET A 153 -11.20 2.41 11.96
CA MET A 153 -10.35 2.46 10.77
C MET A 153 -10.80 3.54 9.79
N LEU A 154 -12.10 3.65 9.52
CA LEU A 154 -12.65 4.68 8.65
C LEU A 154 -12.42 6.09 9.20
N THR A 155 -12.57 6.29 10.52
CA THR A 155 -12.26 7.57 11.16
C THR A 155 -10.78 7.93 10.99
N ILE A 156 -9.87 6.98 11.22
CA ILE A 156 -8.42 7.20 11.06
C ILE A 156 -8.08 7.56 9.62
N ILE A 157 -8.58 6.80 8.65
CA ILE A 157 -8.36 7.06 7.22
C ILE A 157 -8.88 8.45 6.84
N THR A 158 -10.07 8.82 7.32
CA THR A 158 -10.67 10.14 7.05
C THR A 158 -9.82 11.26 7.61
N ASN A 159 -9.39 11.16 8.88
CA ASN A 159 -8.55 12.17 9.51
C ASN A 159 -7.24 12.37 8.75
N LEU A 160 -6.57 11.28 8.36
CA LEU A 160 -5.30 11.34 7.62
C LEU A 160 -5.48 11.90 6.21
N ALA A 161 -6.56 11.56 5.51
CA ALA A 161 -6.86 12.09 4.18
C ALA A 161 -7.15 13.60 4.22
N LEU A 162 -7.85 14.07 5.26
CA LEU A 162 -8.11 15.49 5.46
C LEU A 162 -6.83 16.27 5.76
N ASP A 163 -5.95 15.72 6.61
CA ASP A 163 -4.64 16.31 6.91
C ASP A 163 -3.76 16.40 5.65
N GLU A 164 -3.69 15.34 4.83
CA GLU A 164 -2.94 15.35 3.56
C GLU A 164 -3.49 16.40 2.57
N ALA A 165 -4.82 16.53 2.49
CA ALA A 165 -5.48 17.54 1.66
C ALA A 165 -5.16 18.96 2.14
N GLU A 166 -5.09 19.18 3.45
CA GLU A 166 -4.71 20.47 4.04
C GLU A 166 -3.21 20.77 3.82
N ALA A 167 -2.34 19.80 4.03
CA ALA A 167 -0.91 19.90 3.73
C ALA A 167 -0.67 20.30 2.26
N SER A 168 -1.43 19.70 1.33
CA SER A 168 -1.40 20.04 -0.09
C SER A 168 -1.81 21.49 -0.37
N LYS A 169 -2.84 22.00 0.32
CA LYS A 169 -3.24 23.42 0.23
C LYS A 169 -2.16 24.37 0.76
N ARG A 170 -1.39 23.94 1.76
CA ARG A 170 -0.22 24.67 2.30
C ARG A 170 1.03 24.55 1.40
N GLY A 171 0.93 23.89 0.25
CA GLY A 171 2.04 23.70 -0.68
C GLY A 171 3.03 22.60 -0.28
N GLN A 172 2.72 21.83 0.77
CA GLN A 172 3.48 20.65 1.14
C GLN A 172 3.13 19.52 0.18
N ARG A 173 4.12 18.74 -0.22
CA ARG A 173 3.93 17.58 -1.11
C ARG A 173 4.81 16.44 -0.65
N ILE A 174 4.31 15.22 -0.82
CA ILE A 174 5.14 14.02 -0.71
C ILE A 174 6.29 14.15 -1.71
N VAL A 175 7.51 14.10 -1.20
CA VAL A 175 8.73 14.14 -1.99
C VAL A 175 9.35 12.75 -2.03
N SER A 176 9.89 12.37 -3.19
CA SER A 176 10.59 11.10 -3.31
C SER A 176 11.82 11.06 -2.39
N THR A 177 12.21 9.88 -1.94
CA THR A 177 13.44 9.69 -1.14
C THR A 177 14.67 10.27 -1.83
N ARG A 178 14.73 10.18 -3.16
CA ARG A 178 15.78 10.78 -3.99
C ARG A 178 15.79 12.31 -3.88
N ASP A 179 14.61 12.94 -3.91
CA ASP A 179 14.49 14.40 -3.78
C ASP A 179 14.81 14.87 -2.37
N ILE A 180 14.42 14.10 -1.35
CA ILE A 180 14.82 14.35 0.05
C ILE A 180 16.35 14.33 0.16
N GLY A 181 17.01 13.31 -0.40
CA GLY A 181 18.47 13.21 -0.43
C GLY A 181 19.13 14.42 -1.10
N ARG A 182 18.61 14.86 -2.27
CA ARG A 182 19.09 16.05 -2.97
C ARG A 182 18.89 17.34 -2.16
N ARG A 183 17.76 17.50 -1.49
CA ARG A 183 17.46 18.66 -0.64
C ARG A 183 18.42 18.72 0.56
N ASN A 184 18.66 17.59 1.21
CA ASN A 184 19.59 17.49 2.34
C ASN A 184 21.03 17.83 1.92
N ALA A 185 21.48 17.31 0.78
CA ALA A 185 22.81 17.62 0.24
C ALA A 185 22.97 19.12 -0.07
N ARG A 186 21.97 19.77 -0.70
CA ARG A 186 21.96 21.21 -0.97
C ARG A 186 21.98 22.05 0.31
N ALA A 187 21.20 21.66 1.32
CA ALA A 187 21.17 22.34 2.62
C ALA A 187 22.53 22.26 3.34
N ALA A 188 23.18 21.10 3.30
CA ALA A 188 24.52 20.90 3.87
C ALA A 188 25.57 21.77 3.17
N ALA A 189 25.55 21.84 1.83
CA ALA A 189 26.46 22.70 1.06
C ALA A 189 26.26 24.20 1.38
N LYS A 190 25.01 24.66 1.52
CA LYS A 190 24.70 26.05 1.89
C LYS A 190 25.17 26.41 3.29
N LYS A 191 25.04 25.48 4.26
CA LYS A 191 25.58 25.66 5.63
C LYS A 191 27.11 25.80 5.61
N LYS A 192 27.83 24.94 4.88
CA LYS A 192 29.30 24.99 4.74
C LYS A 192 29.77 26.31 4.11
N ALA A 193 29.13 26.76 3.03
CA ALA A 193 29.44 28.04 2.38
C ALA A 193 29.21 29.25 3.31
N ALA A 194 28.15 29.22 4.13
CA ALA A 194 27.87 30.28 5.09
C ALA A 194 28.84 30.30 6.28
N THR A 195 29.45 29.16 6.65
CA THR A 195 30.49 29.09 7.69
C THR A 195 31.81 29.65 7.18
N HIS A 196 32.27 29.21 6.00
CA HIS A 196 33.49 29.75 5.38
C HIS A 196 33.43 31.25 5.12
N LYS A 197 32.24 31.78 4.75
CA LYS A 197 32.07 33.22 4.53
C LYS A 197 32.14 34.02 5.84
N LYS A 198 31.72 33.46 6.98
CA LYS A 198 31.84 34.10 8.31
C LYS A 198 33.27 34.12 8.83
N ASP A 199 34.04 33.07 8.56
CA ASP A 199 35.45 32.99 8.95
C ASP A 199 36.31 33.95 8.13
N ALA A 200 35.97 34.16 6.85
CA ALA A 200 36.67 35.10 5.96
C ALA A 200 36.37 36.59 6.20
N THR A 201 35.36 36.95 7.01
CA THR A 201 35.04 38.36 7.34
C THR A 201 35.48 38.76 8.75
N LYS A 202 36.13 37.84 9.49
CA LYS A 202 36.64 38.05 10.85
C LYS A 202 38.17 38.11 10.94
N GLY A 203 38.88 37.93 9.83
CA GLY A 203 40.31 38.20 9.70
C GLY A 203 40.53 39.44 8.83
#